data_AF-A0A0A1U7P6-F1
#
_entry.id   AF-A0A0A1U7P6-F1
#
_cell.length_a   1.000
_cell.length_b   1.000
_cell.length_c   1.000
_cell.angle_alpha   90.00
_cell.angle_beta   90.00
_cell.angle_gamma   90.00
#
_symmetry.space_group_name_H-M   'P 1'
#
loop_
_entity.id
_entity.type
_entity.pdbx_description
1 polymer ?
#
loop_
_entity_poly.entity_id
_entity_poly.type
_entity_poly.pdbx_seq_one_letter_code
_entity_poly.pdbx_strand_id
1 'polypeptide(L)'
;MSQLTGYHIMIVSKYFATIKDFINLEFVCKKFCGNMEKFHFNPIPLNFKTLGFFPNIETLHLWNKNDDNFGNGFMINREENGDCENKGVLKKEFFRIIVWFNVDFKTVDRNKNRNIDFKNVTYIQNDREEFGNNIPRNIRSIGNQCFYECNSLSSVNIPSSVTSIGEYCFSGCSSLTYVSIPSIVTSIGDGCFYGCHRLSSVTIPLSVAYIGNECFFVCSRLSSVNIPSSVTSIGDYCFYECSSLSKITIPFSVTSIGDECFSECSSLTYVYIPSNVKSIGDGCFYGCNNLNSITIPSNVTYVGGFCFDGCNSLSNVTIPSSVTYISESYFIRFSITREKYKKETHKAGPPPQPPPGNRDYLNVRLCKIVSICHVI
;
A
#
# COMPACT_ATOMS: atom_id res chain seq x y z
N MET A 1 -4.85 50.32 -16.14
CA MET A 1 -4.22 49.12 -15.55
C MET A 1 -4.03 49.37 -14.07
N SER A 2 -4.53 48.49 -13.19
CA SER A 2 -4.26 48.57 -11.75
C SER A 2 -2.77 48.40 -11.50
N GLN A 3 -2.17 49.23 -10.67
CA GLN A 3 -0.75 49.14 -10.37
C GLN A 3 -0.50 48.03 -9.32
N LEU A 4 0.47 47.15 -9.60
CA LEU A 4 0.95 46.17 -8.62
C LEU A 4 1.50 46.89 -7.38
N THR A 5 0.93 46.59 -6.21
CA THR A 5 1.36 47.16 -4.91
C THR A 5 2.36 46.23 -4.20
N GLY A 6 2.97 46.72 -3.13
CA GLY A 6 3.85 45.92 -2.28
C GLY A 6 3.17 44.72 -1.60
N TYR A 7 1.84 44.68 -1.54
CA TYR A 7 1.09 43.50 -1.06
C TYR A 7 0.95 42.45 -2.15
N HIS A 8 0.66 42.87 -3.39
CA HIS A 8 0.60 41.97 -4.54
C HIS A 8 1.94 41.25 -4.75
N ILE A 9 3.06 41.97 -4.61
CA ILE A 9 4.38 41.37 -4.81
C ILE A 9 4.75 40.40 -3.67
N MET A 10 4.30 40.65 -2.44
CA MET A 10 4.46 39.70 -1.34
C MET A 10 3.72 38.39 -1.65
N ILE A 11 2.52 38.45 -2.23
CA ILE A 11 1.78 37.24 -2.66
C ILE A 11 2.52 36.52 -3.79
N VAL A 12 2.94 37.24 -4.82
CA VAL A 12 3.63 36.66 -5.98
C VAL A 12 4.97 36.02 -5.59
N SER A 13 5.73 36.68 -4.70
CA SER A 13 7.04 36.18 -4.27
C SER A 13 6.97 34.91 -3.42
N LYS A 14 5.79 34.48 -2.95
CA LYS A 14 5.61 33.13 -2.35
C LYS A 14 5.91 31.99 -3.33
N TYR A 15 5.90 32.26 -4.63
CA TYR A 15 6.18 31.28 -5.68
C TYR A 15 7.64 31.32 -6.15
N PHE A 16 8.48 32.14 -5.53
CA PHE A 16 9.91 32.16 -5.82
C PHE A 16 10.59 30.91 -5.26
N ALA A 17 11.59 30.41 -5.98
CA ALA A 17 12.25 29.15 -5.64
C ALA A 17 13.50 29.36 -4.79
N THR A 18 14.18 30.50 -4.97
CA THR A 18 15.49 30.74 -4.37
C THR A 18 15.58 32.11 -3.72
N ILE A 19 16.51 32.27 -2.78
CA ILE A 19 16.81 33.58 -2.19
C ILE A 19 17.22 34.62 -3.25
N LYS A 20 17.87 34.17 -4.34
CA LYS A 20 18.31 35.05 -5.43
C LYS A 20 17.13 35.72 -6.11
N ASP A 21 15.98 35.07 -6.21
CA ASP A 21 14.77 35.65 -6.80
C ASP A 21 14.26 36.82 -5.96
N PHE A 22 14.26 36.68 -4.63
CA PHE A 22 13.90 37.75 -3.70
C PHE A 22 14.88 38.91 -3.76
N ILE A 23 16.19 38.61 -3.74
CA ILE A 23 17.24 39.63 -3.87
C ILE A 23 17.05 40.40 -5.20
N ASN A 24 16.92 39.69 -6.31
CA ASN A 24 16.74 40.30 -7.62
C ASN A 24 15.49 41.20 -7.67
N LEU A 25 14.38 40.77 -7.06
CA LEU A 25 13.15 41.57 -7.00
C LEU A 25 13.38 42.93 -6.33
N GLU A 26 14.02 42.94 -5.16
CA GLU A 26 14.24 44.18 -4.41
C GLU A 26 15.30 45.08 -5.05
N PHE A 27 16.32 44.48 -5.67
CA PHE A 27 17.37 45.23 -6.38
C PHE A 27 16.88 45.85 -7.70
N VAL A 28 16.05 45.13 -8.47
CA VAL A 28 15.58 45.59 -9.77
C VAL A 28 14.51 46.68 -9.64
N CYS A 29 13.67 46.63 -8.60
CA CYS A 29 12.58 47.58 -8.42
C CYS A 29 12.51 48.13 -7.00
N LYS A 30 12.99 49.37 -6.81
CA LYS A 30 12.95 50.07 -5.51
C LYS A 30 11.56 50.14 -4.87
N LYS A 31 10.49 50.08 -5.68
CA LYS A 31 9.09 50.03 -5.20
C LYS A 31 8.82 48.81 -4.30
N PHE A 32 9.59 47.73 -4.50
CA PHE A 32 9.42 46.47 -3.77
C PHE A 32 10.50 46.25 -2.71
N CYS A 33 11.31 47.26 -2.40
CA CYS A 33 12.24 47.24 -1.26
C CYS A 33 11.48 46.93 0.05
N GLY A 34 12.08 46.11 0.92
CA GLY A 34 11.44 45.68 2.17
C GLY A 34 10.31 44.68 1.94
N ASN A 35 10.32 43.94 0.84
CA ASN A 35 9.36 42.86 0.61
C ASN A 35 9.64 41.66 1.53
N MET A 36 10.91 41.29 1.72
CA MET A 36 11.32 40.19 2.59
C MET A 36 10.97 40.44 4.07
N GLU A 37 10.97 41.71 4.52
CA GLU A 37 10.58 42.10 5.88
C GLU A 37 9.10 41.84 6.19
N LYS A 38 8.24 41.70 5.17
CA LYS A 38 6.80 41.47 5.35
C LYS A 38 6.46 40.01 5.67
N PHE A 39 7.43 39.11 5.57
CA PHE A 39 7.23 37.69 5.81
C PHE A 39 7.40 37.36 7.30
N HIS A 40 6.33 36.85 7.91
CA HIS A 40 6.34 36.28 9.27
C HIS A 40 6.60 34.77 9.29
N PHE A 41 6.81 34.17 8.13
CA PHE A 41 7.21 32.79 7.93
C PHE A 41 8.20 32.71 6.78
N ASN A 42 9.09 31.72 6.78
CA ASN A 42 10.02 31.54 5.66
C ASN A 42 9.26 31.08 4.40
N PRO A 43 9.36 31.80 3.27
CA PRO A 43 8.71 31.39 2.02
C PRO A 43 9.46 30.27 1.29
N ILE A 44 10.73 30.03 1.66
CA ILE A 44 11.64 29.03 1.10
C ILE A 44 12.46 28.39 2.24
N PRO A 45 13.13 27.23 2.03
CA PRO A 45 14.14 26.72 2.95
C PRO A 45 15.23 27.76 3.21
N LEU A 46 15.56 27.97 4.49
CA LEU A 46 16.58 28.92 4.91
C LEU A 46 17.73 28.20 5.60
N ASN A 47 18.89 28.85 5.62
CA ASN A 47 20.06 28.47 6.40
C ASN A 47 20.57 29.69 7.18
N PHE A 48 21.60 29.51 8.02
CA PHE A 48 22.16 30.61 8.83
C PHE A 48 22.60 31.83 8.00
N LYS A 49 23.00 31.64 6.74
CA LYS A 49 23.41 32.75 5.86
C LYS A 49 22.21 33.48 5.25
N THR A 50 21.09 32.79 5.02
CA THR A 50 19.92 33.37 4.35
C THR A 50 18.84 33.86 5.31
N LEU A 51 18.87 33.42 6.56
CA LEU A 51 17.90 33.81 7.59
C LEU A 51 17.86 35.33 7.83
N GLY A 52 19.02 36.00 7.72
CA GLY A 52 19.12 37.45 7.92
C GLY A 52 18.34 38.30 6.91
N PHE A 53 18.02 37.77 5.73
CA PHE A 53 17.20 38.47 4.75
C PHE A 53 15.72 38.58 5.16
N PHE A 54 15.27 37.74 6.08
CA PHE A 54 13.88 37.69 6.54
C PHE A 54 13.83 37.95 8.06
N PRO A 55 13.99 39.21 8.49
CA PRO A 55 14.19 39.53 9.91
C PRO A 55 12.97 39.21 10.80
N ASN A 56 11.76 39.28 10.25
CA ASN A 56 10.50 39.18 11.00
C ASN A 56 9.90 37.76 11.02
N ILE A 57 10.67 36.71 10.68
CA ILE A 57 10.16 35.33 10.75
C ILE A 57 9.90 34.94 12.20
N GLU A 58 8.63 34.62 12.46
CA GLU A 58 8.13 34.08 13.73
C GLU A 58 7.76 32.60 13.60
N THR A 59 7.32 32.17 12.41
CA THR A 59 6.97 30.77 12.11
C THR A 59 7.98 30.14 11.17
N LEU A 60 8.70 29.12 11.65
CA LEU A 60 9.63 28.35 10.84
C LEU A 60 8.92 27.14 10.21
N HIS A 61 8.86 27.09 8.88
CA HIS A 61 8.47 25.94 8.10
C HIS A 61 9.70 25.10 7.75
N LEU A 62 9.64 23.81 8.05
CA LEU A 62 10.63 22.81 7.67
C LEU A 62 9.96 21.80 6.73
N TRP A 63 10.39 21.78 5.48
CA TRP A 63 9.85 20.91 4.43
C TRP A 63 10.59 19.59 4.35
N ASN A 64 11.90 19.58 4.65
CA ASN A 64 12.76 18.39 4.60
C ASN A 64 13.52 18.16 5.90
N LYS A 65 13.92 16.90 6.14
CA LYS A 65 14.72 16.52 7.32
C LYS A 65 16.06 17.25 7.42
N ASN A 66 16.59 17.70 6.28
CA ASN A 66 17.88 18.38 6.16
C ASN A 66 17.76 19.91 6.25
N ASP A 67 16.54 20.46 6.37
CA ASP A 67 16.37 21.91 6.54
C ASP A 67 16.95 22.34 7.89
N ASP A 68 17.64 23.48 7.91
CA ASP A 68 18.25 23.99 9.13
C ASP A 68 17.17 24.29 10.18
N ASN A 69 17.28 23.65 11.35
CA ASN A 69 16.38 23.89 12.47
C ASN A 69 16.87 25.01 13.41
N PHE A 70 17.98 25.67 13.07
CA PHE A 70 18.57 26.78 13.82
C PHE A 70 18.83 26.50 15.31
N GLY A 71 19.19 25.27 15.65
CA GLY A 71 19.45 24.85 17.02
C GLY A 71 18.19 24.49 17.82
N ASN A 72 17.04 24.35 17.16
CA ASN A 72 15.79 23.94 17.81
C ASN A 72 15.62 22.42 17.94
N GLY A 73 16.63 21.61 17.58
CA GLY A 73 16.73 20.15 17.80
C GLY A 73 15.46 19.42 18.28
N PHE A 74 14.83 18.66 17.40
CA PHE A 74 13.64 17.85 17.72
C PHE A 74 13.68 16.43 17.15
N MET A 75 14.56 16.16 16.18
CA MET A 75 14.79 14.83 15.60
C MET A 75 15.84 14.07 16.42
N ILE A 76 15.59 12.78 16.68
CA ILE A 76 16.58 11.87 17.27
C ILE A 76 17.29 11.21 16.08
N ASN A 77 18.44 11.70 15.67
CA ASN A 77 19.30 10.88 14.83
C ASN A 77 19.93 9.82 15.73
N ARG A 78 19.34 8.61 15.75
CA ARG A 78 20.10 7.39 16.04
C ARG A 78 20.93 7.06 14.81
N GLU A 79 22.02 7.78 14.64
CA GLU A 79 23.28 7.19 14.23
C GLU A 79 24.34 7.84 15.08
N GLU A 80 25.14 6.99 15.70
CA GLU A 80 26.37 7.32 16.40
C GLU A 80 27.28 8.11 15.45
N ASN A 81 27.19 9.43 15.52
CA ASN A 81 28.38 10.25 15.52
C ASN A 81 28.32 11.03 16.82
N GLY A 82 29.16 10.60 17.76
CA GLY A 82 29.40 11.31 19.00
C GLY A 82 29.70 12.77 18.73
N ASP A 83 29.39 13.60 19.72
CA ASP A 83 29.95 14.94 19.84
C ASP A 83 29.75 15.84 18.61
N CYS A 84 28.50 16.17 18.34
CA CYS A 84 28.21 17.55 18.01
C CYS A 84 27.21 18.12 19.02
N GLU A 85 27.69 18.26 20.26
CA GLU A 85 27.60 19.58 20.87
C GLU A 85 28.01 20.58 19.78
N ASN A 86 27.04 21.19 19.10
CA ASN A 86 27.28 22.28 18.17
C ASN A 86 27.81 23.47 18.98
N LYS A 87 29.08 23.38 19.40
CA LYS A 87 29.87 24.46 19.97
C LYS A 87 29.96 25.55 18.91
N GLY A 88 29.05 26.52 18.99
CA GLY A 88 29.12 27.78 18.26
C GLY A 88 27.88 28.19 17.45
N VAL A 89 26.85 27.36 17.35
CA VAL A 89 25.65 27.75 16.60
C VAL A 89 24.71 28.56 17.51
N LEU A 90 24.64 29.87 17.30
CA LEU A 90 23.69 30.75 17.98
C LEU A 90 22.25 30.27 17.69
N LYS A 91 21.61 29.69 18.70
CA LYS A 91 20.22 29.24 18.63
C LYS A 91 19.31 30.44 18.30
N LYS A 92 18.50 30.32 17.24
CA LYS A 92 17.39 31.25 16.99
C LYS A 92 16.10 30.59 17.44
N GLU A 93 15.38 31.25 18.34
CA GLU A 93 14.04 30.81 18.74
C GLU A 93 12.99 31.35 17.78
N PHE A 94 12.00 30.52 17.51
CA PHE A 94 10.84 30.87 16.70
C PHE A 94 9.59 30.73 17.57
N PHE A 95 8.61 31.58 17.36
CA PHE A 95 7.32 31.48 18.06
C PHE A 95 6.67 30.12 17.81
N ARG A 96 6.70 29.65 16.55
CA ARG A 96 6.12 28.38 16.12
C ARG A 96 7.02 27.69 15.10
N ILE A 97 7.08 26.36 15.13
CA ILE A 97 7.72 25.55 14.09
C ILE A 97 6.67 24.63 13.46
N ILE A 98 6.67 24.52 12.13
CA ILE A 98 5.79 23.62 11.38
C ILE A 98 6.65 22.64 10.61
N VAL A 99 6.51 21.35 10.93
CA VAL A 99 7.27 20.25 10.34
C VAL A 99 6.39 19.52 9.34
N TRP A 100 6.78 19.56 8.06
CA TRP A 100 6.01 18.97 6.96
C TRP A 100 6.49 17.59 6.54
N PHE A 101 7.73 17.20 6.85
CA PHE A 101 8.21 15.86 6.55
C PHE A 101 7.73 14.82 7.57
N ASN A 102 7.84 13.54 7.23
CA ASN A 102 7.40 12.43 8.07
C ASN A 102 8.26 12.27 9.32
N VAL A 103 7.59 12.17 10.48
CA VAL A 103 8.19 11.89 11.80
C VAL A 103 7.47 10.73 12.50
N ASP A 104 8.18 9.97 13.33
CA ASP A 104 7.57 8.96 14.21
C ASP A 104 6.78 9.59 15.36
N PHE A 105 5.85 8.85 15.95
CA PHE A 105 4.99 9.37 17.01
C PHE A 105 5.77 9.65 18.30
N LYS A 106 6.78 8.84 18.64
CA LYS A 106 7.66 9.09 19.79
C LYS A 106 8.34 10.45 19.75
N THR A 107 8.78 10.89 18.56
CA THR A 107 9.31 12.24 18.34
C THR A 107 8.27 13.31 18.67
N VAL A 108 7.01 13.09 18.28
CA VAL A 108 5.91 14.02 18.59
C VAL A 108 5.62 14.05 20.09
N ASP A 109 5.51 12.89 20.75
CA ASP A 109 5.23 12.83 22.19
C ASP A 109 6.32 13.52 23.03
N ARG A 110 7.60 13.35 22.67
CA ARG A 110 8.74 14.05 23.31
C ARG A 110 8.66 15.58 23.19
N ASN A 111 8.03 16.08 22.14
CA ASN A 111 7.94 17.50 21.84
C ASN A 111 6.55 18.11 22.14
N LYS A 112 5.65 17.39 22.83
CA LYS A 112 4.25 17.81 23.08
C LYS A 112 4.08 19.13 23.83
N ASN A 113 5.08 19.52 24.62
CA ASN A 113 5.07 20.78 25.40
C ASN A 113 5.70 21.96 24.63
N ARG A 114 6.10 21.75 23.37
CA ARG A 114 6.74 22.77 22.53
C ARG A 114 5.76 23.26 21.48
N ASN A 115 5.92 24.48 20.98
CA ASN A 115 5.10 25.02 19.90
C ASN A 115 5.55 24.50 18.52
N ILE A 116 5.51 23.17 18.36
CA ILE A 116 5.89 22.46 17.14
C ILE A 116 4.68 21.70 16.61
N ASP A 117 4.32 21.95 15.37
CA ASP A 117 3.19 21.35 14.69
C ASP A 117 3.69 20.36 13.63
N PHE A 118 3.53 19.07 13.91
CA PHE A 118 3.93 17.99 13.01
C PHE A 118 2.76 17.61 12.11
N LYS A 119 2.93 17.82 10.79
CA LYS A 119 1.86 17.60 9.82
C LYS A 119 1.70 16.14 9.40
N ASN A 120 2.81 15.41 9.35
CA ASN A 120 2.85 14.02 8.91
C ASN A 120 3.50 13.13 9.97
N VAL A 121 2.66 12.51 10.79
CA VAL A 121 3.09 11.64 11.89
C VAL A 121 2.82 10.19 11.51
N THR A 122 3.84 9.34 11.60
CA THR A 122 3.74 7.90 11.34
C THR A 122 3.79 7.14 12.65
N TYR A 123 2.83 6.24 12.89
CA TYR A 123 2.90 5.31 14.01
C TYR A 123 3.67 4.06 13.57
N ILE A 124 4.85 3.83 14.13
CA ILE A 124 5.72 2.71 13.77
C ILE A 124 5.72 1.61 14.82
N GLN A 125 6.32 0.45 14.51
CA GLN A 125 6.40 -0.68 15.45
C GLN A 125 6.99 -0.28 16.81
N ASN A 126 8.07 0.51 16.83
CA ASN A 126 8.68 1.00 18.08
C ASN A 126 7.70 1.86 18.90
N ASP A 127 6.84 2.64 18.24
CA ASP A 127 5.80 3.41 18.93
C ASP A 127 4.75 2.45 19.52
N ARG A 128 4.32 1.42 18.78
CA ARG A 128 3.39 0.40 19.29
C ARG A 128 3.95 -0.33 20.51
N GLU A 129 5.23 -0.68 20.50
CA GLU A 129 5.89 -1.35 21.62
C GLU A 129 5.93 -0.49 22.88
N GLU A 130 6.03 0.83 22.74
CA GLU A 130 6.09 1.79 23.87
C GLU A 130 4.71 2.26 24.33
N PHE A 131 3.81 2.57 23.40
CA PHE A 131 2.50 3.20 23.66
C PHE A 131 1.31 2.22 23.51
N GLY A 132 1.55 1.00 23.05
CA GLY A 132 0.57 -0.06 22.90
C GLY A 132 -0.17 -0.06 21.55
N ASN A 133 -1.26 -0.83 21.48
CA ASN A 133 -2.00 -1.05 20.24
C ASN A 133 -2.99 0.07 19.87
N ASN A 134 -3.21 1.05 20.76
CA ASN A 134 -4.13 2.16 20.53
C ASN A 134 -3.47 3.27 19.73
N ILE A 135 -3.84 3.41 18.46
CA ILE A 135 -3.25 4.40 17.55
C ILE A 135 -3.75 5.82 17.91
N PRO A 136 -2.86 6.79 18.16
CA PRO A 136 -3.25 8.18 18.47
C PRO A 136 -4.01 8.88 17.32
N ARG A 137 -4.87 9.85 17.66
CA ARG A 137 -5.72 10.54 16.66
C ARG A 137 -4.97 11.44 15.67
N ASN A 138 -3.76 11.87 15.99
CA ASN A 138 -2.95 12.78 15.15
C ASN A 138 -2.06 12.03 14.15
N ILE A 139 -2.20 10.71 14.02
CA ILE A 139 -1.45 9.88 13.09
C ILE A 139 -1.98 10.05 11.66
N ARG A 140 -1.07 10.21 10.70
CA ARG A 140 -1.37 10.26 9.26
C ARG A 140 -1.07 8.94 8.55
N SER A 141 -0.11 8.19 9.05
CA SER A 141 0.30 6.92 8.43
C SER A 141 0.59 5.87 9.49
N ILE A 142 0.29 4.61 9.19
CA ILE A 142 0.76 3.48 9.98
C ILE A 142 1.95 2.88 9.23
N GLY A 143 3.09 2.78 9.90
CA GLY A 143 4.34 2.32 9.28
C GLY A 143 4.33 0.84 8.90
N ASN A 144 5.31 0.45 8.11
CA ASN A 144 5.54 -0.96 7.75
C ASN A 144 5.71 -1.81 9.01
N GLN A 145 5.16 -3.02 8.99
CA GLN A 145 5.26 -4.01 10.07
C GLN A 145 4.81 -3.50 11.46
N CYS A 146 4.04 -2.40 11.53
CA CYS A 146 3.70 -1.75 12.80
C CYS A 146 3.06 -2.71 13.82
N PHE A 147 2.20 -3.61 13.35
CA PHE A 147 1.52 -4.65 14.14
C PHE A 147 1.94 -6.06 13.71
N TYR A 148 3.14 -6.23 13.15
CA TYR A 148 3.66 -7.54 12.74
C TYR A 148 3.59 -8.56 13.90
N GLU A 149 3.03 -9.73 13.61
CA GLU A 149 2.82 -10.85 14.54
C GLU A 149 2.15 -10.46 15.87
N CYS A 150 1.27 -9.44 15.86
CA CYS A 150 0.50 -9.04 17.03
C CYS A 150 -0.66 -10.04 17.30
N ASN A 151 -0.30 -11.26 17.72
CA ASN A 151 -1.19 -12.41 17.87
C ASN A 151 -2.34 -12.19 18.88
N SER A 152 -2.22 -11.24 19.80
CA SER A 152 -3.28 -10.88 20.75
C SER A 152 -4.26 -9.84 20.21
N LEU A 153 -4.01 -9.23 19.04
CA LEU A 153 -4.84 -8.17 18.48
C LEU A 153 -6.10 -8.76 17.87
N SER A 154 -7.23 -8.69 18.59
CA SER A 154 -8.53 -9.14 18.08
C SER A 154 -9.23 -8.10 17.19
N SER A 155 -8.92 -6.83 17.40
CA SER A 155 -9.49 -5.68 16.69
C SER A 155 -8.55 -4.49 16.76
N VAL A 156 -8.53 -3.67 15.73
CA VAL A 156 -7.79 -2.40 15.70
C VAL A 156 -8.74 -1.26 15.30
N ASN A 157 -8.66 -0.14 16.02
CA ASN A 157 -9.34 1.10 15.64
C ASN A 157 -8.34 2.00 14.92
N ILE A 158 -8.47 2.11 13.60
CA ILE A 158 -7.64 2.98 12.78
C ILE A 158 -8.26 4.39 12.78
N PRO A 159 -7.55 5.44 13.26
CA PRO A 159 -8.08 6.79 13.33
C PRO A 159 -8.45 7.34 11.95
N SER A 160 -9.51 8.17 11.89
CA SER A 160 -10.01 8.76 10.63
C SER A 160 -9.05 9.74 9.95
N SER A 161 -7.95 10.10 10.61
CA SER A 161 -6.88 10.96 10.10
C SER A 161 -5.83 10.21 9.28
N VAL A 162 -5.81 8.87 9.38
CA VAL A 162 -4.87 7.99 8.67
C VAL A 162 -5.21 7.95 7.19
N THR A 163 -4.22 8.21 6.34
CA THR A 163 -4.33 8.22 4.88
C THR A 163 -3.57 7.05 4.23
N SER A 164 -2.66 6.38 4.94
CA SER A 164 -1.91 5.23 4.40
C SER A 164 -1.56 4.19 5.46
N ILE A 165 -1.53 2.92 5.03
CA ILE A 165 -1.15 1.76 5.84
C ILE A 165 0.01 1.04 5.14
N GLY A 166 1.13 0.88 5.86
CA GLY A 166 2.37 0.31 5.34
C GLY A 166 2.33 -1.19 5.05
N GLU A 167 3.39 -1.67 4.42
CA GLU A 167 3.59 -3.08 4.06
C GLU A 167 3.65 -3.97 5.31
N TYR A 168 3.07 -5.17 5.21
CA TYR A 168 3.02 -6.17 6.27
C TYR A 168 2.49 -5.63 7.63
N CYS A 169 1.73 -4.53 7.62
CA CYS A 169 1.36 -3.80 8.83
C CYS A 169 0.65 -4.67 9.87
N PHE A 170 -0.31 -5.52 9.46
CA PHE A 170 -1.02 -6.46 10.32
C PHE A 170 -0.67 -7.92 10.00
N SER A 171 0.46 -8.16 9.32
CA SER A 171 0.88 -9.52 8.99
C SER A 171 1.05 -10.36 10.26
N GLY A 172 0.56 -11.60 10.26
CA GLY A 172 0.61 -12.51 11.40
C GLY A 172 -0.32 -12.13 12.57
N CYS A 173 -1.24 -11.16 12.42
CA CYS A 173 -2.24 -10.85 13.44
C CYS A 173 -3.33 -11.96 13.50
N SER A 174 -2.96 -13.16 13.95
CA SER A 174 -3.79 -14.37 13.88
C SER A 174 -5.12 -14.29 14.64
N SER A 175 -5.22 -13.42 15.65
CA SER A 175 -6.47 -13.19 16.40
C SER A 175 -7.41 -12.16 15.78
N LEU A 176 -6.97 -11.39 14.77
CA LEU A 176 -7.70 -10.25 14.23
C LEU A 176 -8.94 -10.73 13.50
N THR A 177 -10.13 -10.38 14.00
CA THR A 177 -11.40 -10.83 13.38
C THR A 177 -12.01 -9.80 12.45
N TYR A 178 -11.72 -8.52 12.69
CA TYR A 178 -12.31 -7.40 11.98
C TYR A 178 -11.37 -6.20 11.96
N VAL A 179 -11.35 -5.49 10.83
CA VAL A 179 -10.64 -4.22 10.63
C VAL A 179 -11.55 -3.23 9.92
N SER A 180 -11.72 -2.05 10.51
CA SER A 180 -12.35 -0.90 9.85
C SER A 180 -11.27 0.02 9.30
N ILE A 181 -11.16 0.12 7.99
CA ILE A 181 -10.21 1.01 7.32
C ILE A 181 -10.93 2.34 7.02
N PRO A 182 -10.36 3.50 7.43
CA PRO A 182 -10.97 4.81 7.18
C PRO A 182 -11.18 5.10 5.69
N SER A 183 -12.24 5.84 5.38
CA SER A 183 -12.64 6.14 3.99
C SER A 183 -11.63 6.97 3.20
N ILE A 184 -10.67 7.62 3.86
CA ILE A 184 -9.65 8.46 3.23
C ILE A 184 -8.33 7.72 2.96
N VAL A 185 -8.22 6.44 3.33
CA VAL A 185 -7.00 5.64 3.10
C VAL A 185 -6.85 5.36 1.61
N THR A 186 -5.81 5.90 0.99
CA THR A 186 -5.58 5.78 -0.45
C THR A 186 -4.73 4.56 -0.84
N SER A 187 -4.01 3.96 0.12
CA SER A 187 -3.14 2.81 -0.10
C SER A 187 -3.13 1.83 1.07
N ILE A 188 -3.11 0.54 0.73
CA ILE A 188 -2.90 -0.59 1.63
C ILE A 188 -1.66 -1.32 1.10
N GLY A 189 -0.58 -1.39 1.89
CA GLY A 189 0.67 -2.00 1.46
C GLY A 189 0.59 -3.51 1.20
N ASP A 190 1.61 -4.04 0.53
CA ASP A 190 1.76 -5.47 0.27
C ASP A 190 1.78 -6.27 1.59
N GLY A 191 1.16 -7.44 1.58
CA GLY A 191 1.10 -8.33 2.73
C GLY A 191 0.40 -7.76 3.97
N CYS A 192 -0.35 -6.66 3.85
CA CYS A 192 -0.88 -5.91 5.00
C CYS A 192 -1.67 -6.79 5.98
N PHE A 193 -2.45 -7.76 5.51
CA PHE A 193 -3.21 -8.72 6.33
C PHE A 193 -2.75 -10.17 6.14
N TYR A 194 -1.51 -10.39 5.68
CA TYR A 194 -0.93 -11.73 5.53
C TYR A 194 -1.11 -12.55 6.82
N GLY A 195 -1.61 -13.78 6.75
CA GLY A 195 -1.75 -14.67 7.89
C GLY A 195 -2.76 -14.21 8.96
N CYS A 196 -3.67 -13.28 8.64
CA CYS A 196 -4.78 -12.92 9.54
C CYS A 196 -5.86 -14.02 9.53
N HIS A 197 -5.53 -15.21 10.05
CA HIS A 197 -6.36 -16.42 9.95
C HIS A 197 -7.79 -16.25 10.47
N ARG A 198 -8.02 -15.33 11.42
CA ARG A 198 -9.35 -15.08 11.99
C ARG A 198 -10.15 -13.97 11.33
N LEU A 199 -9.57 -13.25 10.37
CA LEU A 199 -10.22 -12.11 9.72
C LEU A 199 -11.39 -12.63 8.88
N SER A 200 -12.61 -12.34 9.31
CA SER A 200 -13.81 -12.83 8.62
C SER A 200 -14.38 -11.83 7.61
N SER A 201 -14.09 -10.55 7.79
CA SER A 201 -14.54 -9.48 6.92
C SER A 201 -13.59 -8.30 6.95
N VAL A 202 -13.47 -7.63 5.80
CA VAL A 202 -12.72 -6.38 5.62
C VAL A 202 -13.56 -5.46 4.75
N THR A 203 -13.60 -4.17 5.10
CA THR A 203 -14.18 -3.14 4.23
C THR A 203 -13.05 -2.34 3.62
N ILE A 204 -12.83 -2.51 2.31
CA ILE A 204 -11.82 -1.77 1.56
C ILE A 204 -12.43 -0.41 1.13
N PRO A 205 -11.79 0.73 1.47
CA PRO A 205 -12.32 2.05 1.13
C PRO A 205 -12.37 2.34 -0.38
N LEU A 206 -13.36 3.15 -0.81
CA LEU A 206 -13.49 3.65 -2.19
C LEU A 206 -12.32 4.54 -2.66
N SER A 207 -11.41 4.93 -1.77
CA SER A 207 -10.22 5.72 -2.09
C SER A 207 -9.00 4.85 -2.40
N VAL A 208 -9.05 3.55 -2.13
CA VAL A 208 -7.96 2.61 -2.43
C VAL A 208 -7.91 2.35 -3.93
N ALA A 209 -6.77 2.67 -4.55
CA ALA A 209 -6.55 2.50 -5.98
C ALA A 209 -6.01 1.12 -6.37
N TYR A 210 -5.34 0.43 -5.45
CA TYR A 210 -4.68 -0.86 -5.68
C TYR A 210 -4.71 -1.71 -4.41
N ILE A 211 -4.87 -3.03 -4.58
CA ILE A 211 -4.68 -4.01 -3.52
C ILE A 211 -3.34 -4.71 -3.79
N GLY A 212 -2.39 -4.54 -2.87
CA GLY A 212 -1.03 -5.03 -2.99
C GLY A 212 -0.91 -6.55 -3.05
N ASN A 213 0.30 -7.01 -3.37
CA ASN A 213 0.64 -8.43 -3.39
C ASN A 213 0.44 -9.03 -1.99
N GLU A 214 0.00 -10.29 -1.91
CA GLU A 214 -0.16 -11.05 -0.66
C GLU A 214 -1.09 -10.39 0.40
N CYS A 215 -1.86 -9.36 0.03
CA CYS A 215 -2.54 -8.49 1.00
C CYS A 215 -3.45 -9.25 1.98
N PHE A 216 -4.14 -10.30 1.51
CA PHE A 216 -4.98 -11.19 2.32
C PHE A 216 -4.52 -12.65 2.27
N PHE A 217 -3.23 -12.90 2.03
CA PHE A 217 -2.64 -14.24 1.99
C PHE A 217 -2.99 -15.04 3.25
N VAL A 218 -3.55 -16.25 3.10
CA VAL A 218 -3.96 -17.18 4.17
C VAL A 218 -4.91 -16.54 5.21
N CYS A 219 -5.78 -15.63 4.77
CA CYS A 219 -6.92 -15.16 5.57
C CYS A 219 -8.05 -16.23 5.58
N SER A 220 -7.79 -17.37 6.22
CA SER A 220 -8.61 -18.59 6.06
C SER A 220 -10.08 -18.45 6.45
N ARG A 221 -10.46 -17.47 7.28
CA ARG A 221 -11.86 -17.20 7.67
C ARG A 221 -12.55 -16.11 6.85
N LEU A 222 -11.85 -15.48 5.91
CA LEU A 222 -12.38 -14.38 5.10
C LEU A 222 -13.43 -14.94 4.12
N SER A 223 -14.71 -14.77 4.46
CA SER A 223 -15.80 -15.40 3.70
C SER A 223 -16.31 -14.55 2.54
N SER A 224 -16.09 -13.23 2.61
CA SER A 224 -16.48 -12.26 1.60
C SER A 224 -15.59 -11.03 1.64
N VAL A 225 -15.36 -10.43 0.47
CA VAL A 225 -14.60 -9.19 0.30
C VAL A 225 -15.35 -8.33 -0.71
N ASN A 226 -15.59 -7.07 -0.36
CA ASN A 226 -16.10 -6.09 -1.31
C ASN A 226 -14.92 -5.28 -1.86
N ILE A 227 -14.57 -5.53 -3.12
CA ILE A 227 -13.50 -4.80 -3.82
C ILE A 227 -14.12 -3.55 -4.45
N PRO A 228 -13.70 -2.33 -4.06
CA PRO A 228 -14.31 -1.10 -4.52
C PRO A 228 -13.98 -0.80 -5.99
N SER A 229 -14.87 -0.06 -6.66
CA SER A 229 -14.73 0.33 -8.07
C SER A 229 -13.58 1.31 -8.37
N SER A 230 -12.83 1.71 -7.35
CA SER A 230 -11.59 2.49 -7.48
C SER A 230 -10.37 1.61 -7.76
N VAL A 231 -10.44 0.31 -7.45
CA VAL A 231 -9.32 -0.61 -7.59
C VAL A 231 -9.08 -0.95 -9.06
N THR A 232 -7.87 -0.72 -9.57
CA THR A 232 -7.50 -0.96 -10.98
C THR A 232 -6.72 -2.25 -11.19
N SER A 233 -6.10 -2.79 -10.13
CA SER A 233 -5.35 -4.04 -10.12
C SER A 233 -5.46 -4.76 -8.77
N ILE A 234 -5.37 -6.10 -8.83
CA ILE A 234 -5.30 -6.99 -7.66
C ILE A 234 -3.97 -7.74 -7.78
N GLY A 235 -3.11 -7.59 -6.77
CA GLY A 235 -1.75 -8.13 -6.78
C GLY A 235 -1.67 -9.66 -6.72
N ASP A 236 -0.45 -10.16 -6.90
CA ASP A 236 -0.13 -11.58 -6.87
C ASP A 236 -0.39 -12.16 -5.48
N TYR A 237 -0.88 -13.40 -5.40
CA TYR A 237 -1.21 -14.13 -4.18
C TYR A 237 -2.18 -13.39 -3.22
N CYS A 238 -2.89 -12.36 -3.70
CA CYS A 238 -3.65 -11.45 -2.84
C CYS A 238 -4.67 -12.16 -1.94
N PHE A 239 -5.37 -13.19 -2.42
CA PHE A 239 -6.31 -14.02 -1.66
C PHE A 239 -5.91 -15.49 -1.62
N TYR A 240 -4.61 -15.79 -1.77
CA TYR A 240 -4.09 -17.16 -1.69
C TYR A 240 -4.55 -17.84 -0.39
N GLU A 241 -5.07 -19.06 -0.49
CA GLU A 241 -5.55 -19.89 0.63
C GLU A 241 -6.60 -19.18 1.54
N CYS A 242 -7.38 -18.26 0.98
CA CYS A 242 -8.61 -17.76 1.60
C CYS A 242 -9.71 -18.84 1.55
N SER A 243 -9.51 -19.94 2.26
CA SER A 243 -10.31 -21.17 2.16
C SER A 243 -11.80 -21.01 2.47
N SER A 244 -12.22 -19.97 3.20
CA SER A 244 -13.65 -19.65 3.44
C SER A 244 -14.29 -18.74 2.39
N LEU A 245 -13.50 -18.14 1.48
CA LEU A 245 -14.00 -17.21 0.48
C LEU A 245 -14.91 -17.95 -0.49
N SER A 246 -16.20 -17.65 -0.46
CA SER A 246 -17.21 -18.42 -1.21
C SER A 246 -17.60 -17.79 -2.55
N LYS A 247 -17.48 -16.46 -2.65
CA LYS A 247 -17.84 -15.67 -3.82
C LYS A 247 -16.92 -14.46 -3.92
N ILE A 248 -16.57 -14.08 -5.15
CA ILE A 248 -15.87 -12.83 -5.43
C ILE A 248 -16.48 -12.12 -6.65
N THR A 249 -16.64 -10.80 -6.52
CA THR A 249 -17.07 -9.92 -7.60
C THR A 249 -15.94 -8.96 -7.91
N ILE A 250 -15.32 -9.11 -9.08
CA ILE A 250 -14.26 -8.23 -9.54
C ILE A 250 -14.89 -6.96 -10.13
N PRO A 251 -14.50 -5.74 -9.71
CA PRO A 251 -15.11 -4.52 -10.19
C PRO A 251 -14.64 -4.16 -11.61
N PHE A 252 -15.49 -3.45 -12.35
CA PHE A 252 -15.26 -3.09 -13.76
C PHE A 252 -13.98 -2.27 -14.01
N SER A 253 -13.44 -1.61 -12.98
CA SER A 253 -12.19 -0.86 -13.03
C SER A 253 -10.94 -1.74 -13.13
N VAL A 254 -11.03 -3.03 -12.75
CA VAL A 254 -9.88 -3.94 -12.76
C VAL A 254 -9.54 -4.36 -14.19
N THR A 255 -8.26 -4.23 -14.52
CA THR A 255 -7.71 -4.58 -15.84
C THR A 255 -6.88 -5.87 -15.84
N SER A 256 -6.37 -6.28 -14.69
CA SER A 256 -5.54 -7.47 -14.51
C SER A 256 -5.78 -8.11 -13.14
N ILE A 257 -5.68 -9.44 -13.10
CA ILE A 257 -5.72 -10.26 -11.88
C ILE A 257 -4.38 -10.97 -11.78
N GLY A 258 -3.65 -10.79 -10.67
CA GLY A 258 -2.30 -11.32 -10.47
C GLY A 258 -2.20 -12.84 -10.39
N ASP A 259 -0.96 -13.31 -10.36
CA ASP A 259 -0.62 -14.73 -10.27
C ASP A 259 -1.08 -15.30 -8.92
N GLU A 260 -1.65 -16.51 -8.96
CA GLU A 260 -2.15 -17.26 -7.80
C GLU A 260 -3.13 -16.47 -6.89
N CYS A 261 -3.75 -15.41 -7.42
CA CYS A 261 -4.54 -14.46 -6.65
C CYS A 261 -5.67 -15.11 -5.85
N PHE A 262 -6.32 -16.14 -6.38
CA PHE A 262 -7.38 -16.92 -5.70
C PHE A 262 -7.00 -18.40 -5.57
N SER A 263 -5.70 -18.73 -5.64
CA SER A 263 -5.23 -20.10 -5.49
C SER A 263 -5.62 -20.65 -4.11
N GLU A 264 -5.98 -21.94 -4.04
CA GLU A 264 -6.42 -22.67 -2.85
C GLU A 264 -7.63 -22.03 -2.12
N CYS A 265 -8.43 -21.19 -2.81
CA CYS A 265 -9.74 -20.74 -2.32
C CYS A 265 -10.78 -21.88 -2.41
N SER A 266 -10.63 -22.90 -1.56
CA SER A 266 -11.38 -24.16 -1.67
C SER A 266 -12.90 -24.02 -1.58
N SER A 267 -13.43 -22.99 -0.91
CA SER A 267 -14.89 -22.73 -0.82
C SER A 267 -15.44 -21.88 -1.97
N LEU A 268 -14.60 -21.40 -2.89
CA LEU A 268 -15.01 -20.49 -3.95
C LEU A 268 -15.92 -21.21 -4.93
N THR A 269 -17.18 -20.77 -5.00
CA THR A 269 -18.22 -21.35 -5.87
C THR A 269 -18.57 -20.46 -7.05
N TYR A 270 -18.30 -19.15 -6.93
CA TYR A 270 -18.69 -18.14 -7.92
C TYR A 270 -17.65 -17.03 -8.03
N VAL A 271 -17.30 -16.70 -9.26
CA VAL A 271 -16.40 -15.60 -9.62
C VAL A 271 -17.06 -14.80 -10.74
N TYR A 272 -17.26 -13.50 -10.52
CA TYR A 272 -17.62 -12.57 -11.59
C TYR A 272 -16.38 -11.84 -12.10
N ILE A 273 -16.03 -12.04 -13.37
CA ILE A 273 -14.95 -11.35 -14.06
C ILE A 273 -15.56 -10.36 -15.08
N PRO A 274 -15.34 -9.03 -14.93
CA PRO A 274 -15.92 -8.04 -15.82
C PRO A 274 -15.18 -7.96 -17.15
N SER A 275 -15.83 -7.40 -18.16
CA SER A 275 -15.28 -7.32 -19.52
C SER A 275 -14.07 -6.42 -19.68
N ASN A 276 -13.62 -5.68 -18.66
CA ASN A 276 -12.40 -4.87 -18.78
C ASN A 276 -11.11 -5.63 -18.47
N VAL A 277 -11.20 -6.83 -17.89
CA VAL A 277 -10.04 -7.66 -17.58
C VAL A 277 -9.36 -8.10 -18.88
N LYS A 278 -8.03 -7.91 -18.95
CA LYS A 278 -7.16 -8.25 -20.09
C LYS A 278 -6.35 -9.51 -19.82
N SER A 279 -5.92 -9.72 -18.58
CA SER A 279 -5.11 -10.86 -18.17
C SER A 279 -5.59 -11.47 -16.86
N ILE A 280 -5.50 -12.79 -16.79
CA ILE A 280 -5.68 -13.61 -15.59
C ILE A 280 -4.37 -14.36 -15.38
N GLY A 281 -3.73 -14.16 -14.23
CA GLY A 281 -2.40 -14.68 -13.90
C GLY A 281 -2.30 -16.21 -13.84
N ASP A 282 -1.06 -16.68 -13.75
CA ASP A 282 -0.71 -18.10 -13.59
C ASP A 282 -1.29 -18.63 -12.28
N GLY A 283 -1.88 -19.83 -12.29
CA GLY A 283 -2.45 -20.47 -11.11
C GLY A 283 -3.57 -19.68 -10.42
N CYS A 284 -4.15 -18.66 -11.08
CA CYS A 284 -5.07 -17.71 -10.43
C CYS A 284 -6.23 -18.37 -9.67
N PHE A 285 -6.77 -19.49 -10.14
CA PHE A 285 -7.81 -20.28 -9.46
C PHE A 285 -7.35 -21.72 -9.17
N TYR A 286 -6.04 -21.97 -9.10
CA TYR A 286 -5.50 -23.29 -8.76
C TYR A 286 -6.12 -23.82 -7.46
N GLY A 287 -6.51 -25.09 -7.40
CA GLY A 287 -7.06 -25.71 -6.18
C GLY A 287 -8.43 -25.18 -5.75
N CYS A 288 -9.16 -24.39 -6.56
CA CYS A 288 -10.53 -23.95 -6.25
C CYS A 288 -11.53 -25.10 -6.42
N ASN A 289 -11.50 -26.06 -5.48
CA ASN A 289 -12.17 -27.35 -5.55
C ASN A 289 -13.70 -27.26 -5.76
N ASN A 290 -14.36 -26.21 -5.24
CA ASN A 290 -15.81 -26.02 -5.32
C ASN A 290 -16.27 -25.09 -6.45
N LEU A 291 -15.34 -24.57 -7.27
CA LEU A 291 -15.68 -23.67 -8.38
C LEU A 291 -16.38 -24.48 -9.47
N ASN A 292 -17.67 -24.26 -9.67
CA ASN A 292 -18.49 -25.11 -10.55
C ASN A 292 -18.50 -24.65 -12.02
N SER A 293 -18.39 -23.34 -12.23
CA SER A 293 -18.48 -22.68 -13.51
C SER A 293 -17.75 -21.35 -13.47
N ILE A 294 -17.17 -20.97 -14.61
CA ILE A 294 -16.59 -19.64 -14.79
C ILE A 294 -16.73 -19.19 -16.23
N THR A 295 -17.05 -17.91 -16.40
CA THR A 295 -17.14 -17.26 -17.72
C THR A 295 -15.96 -16.32 -17.88
N ILE A 296 -15.12 -16.57 -18.89
CA ILE A 296 -14.01 -15.69 -19.23
C ILE A 296 -14.54 -14.63 -20.22
N PRO A 297 -14.40 -13.33 -19.93
CA PRO A 297 -14.94 -12.30 -20.80
C PRO A 297 -14.12 -12.11 -22.08
N SER A 298 -14.79 -11.67 -23.15
CA SER A 298 -14.24 -11.56 -24.53
C SER A 298 -13.08 -10.58 -24.74
N ASN A 299 -12.66 -9.88 -23.69
CA ASN A 299 -11.54 -8.95 -23.73
C ASN A 299 -10.28 -9.53 -23.06
N VAL A 300 -10.38 -10.70 -22.45
CA VAL A 300 -9.23 -11.43 -21.91
C VAL A 300 -8.43 -11.99 -23.08
N THR A 301 -7.15 -11.66 -23.11
CA THR A 301 -6.20 -12.14 -24.10
C THR A 301 -5.24 -13.18 -23.53
N TYR A 302 -5.02 -13.15 -22.22
CA TYR A 302 -4.11 -14.05 -21.50
C TYR A 302 -4.80 -14.75 -20.34
N VAL A 303 -4.72 -16.08 -20.31
CA VAL A 303 -5.08 -16.93 -19.17
C VAL A 303 -3.85 -17.75 -18.80
N GLY A 304 -3.34 -17.54 -17.60
CA GLY A 304 -2.08 -18.10 -17.14
C GLY A 304 -2.06 -19.63 -17.02
N GLY A 305 -0.85 -20.17 -16.88
CA GLY A 305 -0.61 -21.59 -16.71
C GLY A 305 -1.26 -22.14 -15.44
N PHE A 306 -1.80 -23.37 -15.49
CA PHE A 306 -2.44 -24.02 -14.33
C PHE A 306 -3.59 -23.23 -13.70
N CYS A 307 -4.14 -22.22 -14.38
CA CYS A 307 -5.11 -21.28 -13.82
C CYS A 307 -6.33 -21.95 -13.17
N PHE A 308 -6.78 -23.11 -13.67
CA PHE A 308 -7.85 -23.88 -13.01
C PHE A 308 -7.46 -25.35 -12.77
N ASP A 309 -6.16 -25.63 -12.64
CA ASP A 309 -5.74 -26.95 -12.19
C ASP A 309 -6.19 -27.19 -10.74
N GLY A 310 -6.59 -28.43 -10.41
CA GLY A 310 -7.20 -28.73 -9.11
C GLY A 310 -8.65 -28.25 -8.92
N CYS A 311 -9.28 -27.57 -9.88
CA CYS A 311 -10.70 -27.20 -9.81
C CYS A 311 -11.63 -28.41 -10.07
N ASN A 312 -11.73 -29.31 -9.10
CA ASN A 312 -12.36 -30.62 -9.28
C ASN A 312 -13.89 -30.58 -9.53
N SER A 313 -14.60 -29.53 -9.09
CA SER A 313 -16.05 -29.36 -9.35
C SER A 313 -16.34 -28.58 -10.63
N LEU A 314 -15.32 -28.07 -11.32
CA LEU A 314 -15.49 -27.25 -12.50
C LEU A 314 -16.06 -28.12 -13.61
N SER A 315 -17.22 -27.74 -14.15
CA SER A 315 -17.91 -28.50 -15.19
C SER A 315 -18.06 -27.72 -16.48
N ASN A 316 -18.13 -26.38 -16.37
CA ASN A 316 -18.35 -25.48 -17.49
C ASN A 316 -17.36 -24.32 -17.44
N VAL A 317 -16.63 -24.13 -18.54
CA VAL A 317 -15.69 -23.03 -18.71
C VAL A 317 -15.91 -22.45 -20.10
N THR A 318 -16.33 -21.19 -20.16
CA THR A 318 -16.50 -20.49 -21.44
C THR A 318 -15.25 -19.67 -21.72
N ILE A 319 -14.43 -20.11 -22.68
CA ILE A 319 -13.24 -19.40 -23.15
C ILE A 319 -13.58 -18.66 -24.45
N PRO A 320 -13.42 -17.33 -24.54
CA PRO A 320 -13.68 -16.57 -25.76
C PRO A 320 -12.53 -16.71 -26.77
N SER A 321 -12.83 -16.42 -28.03
CA SER A 321 -11.85 -16.42 -29.13
C SER A 321 -10.74 -15.38 -28.98
N SER A 322 -10.92 -14.39 -28.10
CA SER A 322 -9.91 -13.38 -27.78
C SER A 322 -8.71 -13.95 -27.02
N VAL A 323 -8.86 -15.10 -26.33
CA VAL A 323 -7.78 -15.72 -25.58
C VAL A 323 -6.76 -16.30 -26.56
N THR A 324 -5.61 -15.66 -26.66
CA THR A 324 -4.53 -16.07 -27.57
C THR A 324 -3.55 -17.05 -26.90
N TYR A 325 -3.57 -17.11 -25.57
CA TYR A 325 -2.72 -18.00 -24.77
C TYR A 325 -3.51 -18.70 -23.66
N ILE A 326 -3.42 -20.03 -23.63
CA ILE A 326 -3.86 -20.90 -22.54
C ILE A 326 -2.89 -22.09 -22.44
N SER A 327 -2.38 -22.38 -21.25
CA SER A 327 -1.40 -23.46 -21.05
C SER A 327 -2.00 -24.86 -21.27
N GLU A 328 -1.16 -25.81 -21.69
CA GLU A 328 -1.55 -27.17 -22.09
C GLU A 328 -2.21 -27.99 -20.97
N SER A 329 -1.95 -27.68 -19.70
CA SER A 329 -2.54 -28.38 -18.54
C SER A 329 -4.08 -28.31 -18.50
N TYR A 330 -4.68 -27.38 -19.24
CA TYR A 330 -6.14 -27.24 -19.34
C TYR A 330 -6.84 -28.29 -20.19
N PHE A 331 -6.16 -28.85 -21.18
CA PHE A 331 -6.80 -29.65 -22.23
C PHE A 331 -7.09 -31.10 -21.84
N ILE A 332 -6.67 -31.53 -20.65
CA ILE A 332 -6.74 -32.94 -20.23
C ILE A 332 -8.08 -33.28 -19.56
N ARG A 333 -8.91 -32.30 -19.13
CA ARG A 333 -10.13 -32.58 -18.33
C ARG A 333 -11.46 -32.01 -18.83
N PHE A 334 -11.51 -31.02 -19.73
CA PHE A 334 -12.77 -30.32 -20.08
C PHE A 334 -13.15 -30.42 -21.55
N SER A 335 -14.46 -30.61 -21.81
CA SER A 335 -15.09 -30.47 -23.13
C SER A 335 -15.15 -29.00 -23.53
N ILE A 336 -14.01 -28.43 -23.90
CA ILE A 336 -13.93 -27.06 -24.42
C ILE A 336 -14.57 -27.03 -25.81
N THR A 337 -15.60 -26.20 -26.02
CA THR A 337 -16.10 -25.87 -27.36
C THR A 337 -15.01 -25.10 -28.11
N ARG A 338 -14.21 -25.80 -28.90
CA ARG A 338 -13.02 -25.24 -29.58
C ARG A 338 -13.40 -24.42 -30.81
N GLU A 339 -13.13 -23.12 -30.80
CA GLU A 339 -12.79 -22.38 -32.02
C GLU A 339 -11.27 -22.10 -32.05
N LYS A 340 -10.53 -22.98 -32.74
CA LYS A 340 -9.12 -22.82 -33.20
C LYS A 340 -8.12 -22.12 -32.26
N TYR A 341 -7.35 -22.89 -31.49
CA TYR A 341 -6.15 -22.41 -30.78
C TYR A 341 -4.84 -22.94 -31.41
N LYS A 342 -3.78 -22.13 -31.41
CA LYS A 342 -2.41 -22.56 -31.78
C LYS A 342 -1.80 -23.34 -30.62
N LYS A 343 -1.26 -24.53 -30.90
CA LYS A 343 -0.43 -25.31 -29.97
C LYS A 343 0.98 -24.75 -29.99
N GLU A 344 1.50 -24.29 -28.85
CA GLU A 344 2.93 -24.05 -28.68
C GLU A 344 3.41 -24.81 -27.43
N THR A 345 4.33 -25.75 -27.66
CA THR A 345 4.91 -26.61 -26.63
C THR A 345 6.11 -25.88 -26.02
N HIS A 346 5.95 -25.33 -24.83
CA HIS A 346 7.08 -24.98 -23.98
C HIS A 346 7.18 -26.02 -22.88
N LYS A 347 8.39 -26.56 -22.67
CA LYS A 347 8.69 -27.46 -21.55
C LYS A 347 8.23 -26.76 -20.26
N ALA A 348 7.21 -27.34 -19.62
CA ALA A 348 6.81 -26.92 -18.29
C ALA A 348 8.05 -26.92 -17.39
N GLY A 349 8.32 -25.79 -16.74
CA GLY A 349 9.23 -25.78 -15.59
C GLY A 349 8.71 -26.76 -14.53
N PRO A 350 9.58 -27.34 -13.71
CA PRO A 350 9.12 -28.18 -12.61
C PRO A 350 8.14 -27.39 -11.73
N PRO A 351 7.14 -28.04 -11.10
CA PRO A 351 6.23 -27.39 -10.17
C PRO A 351 7.03 -26.61 -9.13
N PRO A 352 6.64 -25.37 -8.77
CA PRO A 352 7.35 -24.58 -7.78
C PRO A 352 7.44 -25.36 -6.47
N GLN A 353 8.65 -25.50 -5.94
CA GLN A 353 8.85 -26.12 -4.63
C GLN A 353 8.31 -25.17 -3.55
N PRO A 354 7.71 -25.70 -2.48
CA PRO A 354 7.26 -24.88 -1.36
C PRO A 354 8.44 -24.09 -0.79
N PRO A 355 8.22 -22.84 -0.33
CA PRO A 355 9.27 -22.05 0.31
C PRO A 355 9.88 -22.82 1.50
N PRO A 356 11.21 -22.80 1.67
CA PRO A 356 11.87 -23.61 2.68
C PRO A 356 11.52 -23.11 4.08
N GLY A 357 10.77 -23.90 4.85
CA GLY A 357 10.49 -23.49 6.23
C GLY A 357 9.51 -24.27 7.09
N ASN A 358 8.78 -25.29 6.62
CA ASN A 358 7.83 -25.99 7.49
C ASN A 358 7.85 -27.51 7.33
N ARG A 359 8.34 -28.22 8.37
CA ARG A 359 8.54 -29.68 8.39
C ARG A 359 7.25 -30.50 8.54
N ASP A 360 6.08 -29.85 8.60
CA ASP A 360 4.81 -30.55 8.84
C ASP A 360 4.05 -30.96 7.56
N TYR A 361 4.57 -30.66 6.36
CA TYR A 361 3.91 -31.02 5.09
C TYR A 361 4.11 -32.48 4.63
N LEU A 362 4.88 -33.31 5.33
CA LEU A 362 5.27 -34.64 4.83
C LEU A 362 4.24 -35.77 5.09
N ASN A 363 3.18 -35.55 5.88
CA ASN A 363 2.30 -36.65 6.31
C ASN A 363 0.94 -36.77 5.58
N VAL A 364 0.64 -35.94 4.57
CA VAL A 364 -0.67 -35.99 3.86
C VAL A 364 -0.58 -36.53 2.43
N ARG A 365 0.62 -36.80 1.88
CA ARG A 365 0.84 -37.10 0.44
C ARG A 365 1.19 -38.56 0.07
N LEU A 366 0.69 -39.56 0.78
CA LEU A 366 0.94 -40.98 0.44
C LEU A 366 -0.28 -41.81 -0.01
N CYS A 367 -1.46 -41.21 -0.19
CA CYS A 367 -2.60 -41.93 -0.75
C CYS A 367 -3.15 -41.25 -2.01
N LYS A 368 -3.17 -42.03 -3.12
CA LYS A 368 -3.80 -41.75 -4.44
C LYS A 368 -2.86 -41.28 -5.56
N ILE A 369 -1.91 -42.12 -5.94
CA ILE A 369 -1.51 -42.26 -7.35
C ILE A 369 -1.57 -43.75 -7.68
N VAL A 370 -2.74 -44.21 -8.12
CA VAL A 370 -2.90 -45.49 -8.82
C VAL A 370 -4.00 -45.30 -9.87
N SER A 371 -3.70 -45.72 -11.10
CA SER A 371 -4.63 -45.92 -12.24
C SER A 371 -5.13 -44.64 -12.93
N ILE A 372 -5.09 -44.46 -14.26
CA ILE A 372 -5.14 -45.39 -15.39
C ILE A 372 -4.27 -44.84 -16.53
N CYS A 373 -3.26 -45.61 -16.97
CA CYS A 373 -2.96 -45.73 -18.40
C CYS A 373 -3.75 -46.95 -18.88
N HIS A 374 -4.59 -46.81 -19.91
CA HIS A 374 -4.82 -47.80 -20.97
C HIS A 374 -5.98 -47.36 -21.90
N VAL A 375 -5.73 -47.62 -23.19
CA VAL A 375 -6.67 -47.81 -24.33
C VAL A 375 -7.01 -46.60 -25.21
N ILE A 376 -6.28 -46.59 -26.35
CA ILE A 376 -6.58 -46.22 -27.75
C ILE A 376 -7.05 -44.80 -28.04
#